data_AF-A0A1F2A447-F1
#
_entry.id   AF-A0A1F2A447-F1
#
_cell.length_a   1.000
_cell.length_b   1.000
_cell.length_c   1.000
_cell.angle_alpha   90.00
_cell.angle_beta   90.00
_cell.angle_gamma   90.00
#
_symmetry.space_group_name_H-M   'P 1'
#
loop_
_entity.id
_entity.type
_entity.pdbx_description
1 polymer ?
#
loop_
_entity_poly.entity_id
_entity_poly.type
_entity_poly.pdbx_seq_one_letter_code
_entity_poly.pdbx_strand_id
1 'polypeptide(L)'
;MTRQPDSARVARAAVTHTALAVEDELKWVFREQPTEDFGIDTHVEVIHQNVATGRLLALQIKGGESWFAENVAGGWWFRLDPSHYDYWTRHSLPVVVILYDPRTQRCHWQLVTDVTVERGPRGGLKLLVPESNVLDASATTALRRASSGAPYALRLRQLQLAKPWMQLLGVLTGDVG
;
A
#
# COMPACT_ATOMS: atom_id res chain seq x y z
N MET A 1 33.79 10.37 -1.18
CA MET A 1 32.92 9.61 -0.27
C MET A 1 31.47 9.93 -0.61
N THR A 2 30.72 8.97 -1.14
CA THR A 2 29.29 9.14 -1.41
C THR A 2 28.53 8.97 -0.10
N ARG A 3 27.84 10.01 0.37
CA ARG A 3 27.03 9.95 1.60
C ARG A 3 25.62 9.51 1.25
N GLN A 4 25.08 8.55 1.99
CA GLN A 4 23.66 8.21 1.90
C GLN A 4 22.83 9.39 2.46
N PRO A 5 21.82 9.89 1.73
CA PRO A 5 20.92 10.90 2.26
C PRO A 5 20.15 10.37 3.48
N ASP A 6 19.94 11.19 4.50
CA ASP A 6 19.18 10.79 5.69
C ASP A 6 17.76 10.30 5.34
N SER A 7 17.16 10.87 4.29
CA SER A 7 15.86 10.44 3.75
C SER A 7 15.85 9.01 3.22
N ALA A 8 16.92 8.55 2.57
CA ALA A 8 17.03 7.19 2.07
C ALA A 8 17.14 6.17 3.21
N ARG A 9 17.85 6.53 4.29
CA ARG A 9 17.93 5.71 5.51
C ARG A 9 16.56 5.59 6.17
N VAL A 10 15.82 6.69 6.30
CA VAL A 10 14.48 6.70 6.90
C VAL A 10 13.48 5.91 6.04
N ALA A 11 13.55 6.02 4.71
CA ALA A 11 12.71 5.24 3.81
C ALA A 11 12.96 3.73 3.98
N ARG A 12 14.23 3.31 4.05
CA ARG A 12 14.58 1.90 4.29
C ARG A 12 14.08 1.43 5.67
N ALA A 13 14.26 2.24 6.71
CA ALA A 13 13.75 1.92 8.04
C ALA A 13 12.22 1.75 8.04
N ALA A 14 11.49 2.59 7.31
CA ALA A 14 10.04 2.47 7.19
C ALA A 14 9.61 1.14 6.57
N VAL A 15 10.27 0.69 5.50
CA VAL A 15 10.01 -0.62 4.88
C VAL A 15 10.28 -1.73 5.90
N THR A 16 11.43 -1.70 6.59
CA THR A 16 11.78 -2.70 7.61
C THR A 16 10.75 -2.76 8.75
N HIS A 17 10.37 -1.63 9.33
CA HIS A 17 9.40 -1.60 10.43
C HIS A 17 7.99 -1.98 9.98
N THR A 18 7.63 -1.67 8.73
CA THR A 18 6.36 -2.14 8.15
C THR A 18 6.38 -3.66 7.98
N ALA A 19 7.49 -4.24 7.50
CA ALA A 19 7.64 -5.69 7.38
C ALA A 19 7.49 -6.38 8.74
N LEU A 20 8.17 -5.88 9.79
CA LEU A 20 8.03 -6.39 11.15
C LEU A 20 6.59 -6.31 11.65
N ALA A 21 5.91 -5.17 11.47
CA ALA A 21 4.51 -5.03 11.84
C ALA A 21 3.59 -6.05 11.12
N VAL A 22 3.83 -6.29 9.82
CA VAL A 22 3.05 -7.26 9.04
C VAL A 22 3.34 -8.71 9.48
N GLU A 23 4.60 -9.06 9.63
CA GLU A 23 5.03 -10.45 9.91
C GLU A 23 4.84 -10.83 11.38
N ASP A 24 5.07 -9.90 12.31
CA ASP A 24 5.00 -10.17 13.74
C ASP A 24 3.63 -9.87 14.35
N GLU A 25 2.96 -8.79 13.96
CA GLU A 25 1.67 -8.43 14.57
C GLU A 25 0.50 -9.03 13.82
N LEU A 26 0.54 -9.03 12.47
CA LEU A 26 -0.54 -9.60 11.66
C LEU A 26 -0.34 -11.09 11.33
N LYS A 27 0.90 -11.59 11.47
CA LYS A 27 1.31 -12.93 11.02
C LYS A 27 1.03 -13.17 9.53
N TRP A 28 1.21 -12.14 8.72
CA TRP A 28 1.00 -12.16 7.27
C TRP A 28 2.32 -12.19 6.52
N VAL A 29 2.29 -12.50 5.21
CA VAL A 29 3.51 -12.58 4.40
C VAL A 29 3.76 -11.25 3.73
N PHE A 30 4.95 -10.68 3.94
CA PHE A 30 5.40 -9.43 3.34
C PHE A 30 6.31 -9.70 2.13
N ARG A 31 6.08 -9.02 1.00
CA ARG A 31 6.88 -9.16 -0.23
C ARG A 31 7.22 -7.80 -0.82
N GLU A 32 8.42 -7.30 -0.50
CA GLU A 32 8.97 -6.07 -1.11
C GLU A 32 9.00 -6.21 -2.64
N GLN A 33 8.58 -5.17 -3.35
CA GLN A 33 8.65 -5.12 -4.82
C GLN A 33 9.93 -4.38 -5.24
N PRO A 34 10.54 -4.76 -6.37
CA PRO A 34 11.56 -3.92 -7.00
C PRO A 34 10.95 -2.54 -7.28
N THR A 35 11.65 -1.46 -6.90
CA THR A 35 11.20 -0.10 -7.14
C THR A 35 11.16 0.21 -8.63
N GLU A 36 10.02 -0.06 -9.27
CA GLU A 36 9.62 0.50 -10.55
C GLU A 36 8.54 1.56 -10.30
N ASP A 37 8.61 2.69 -11.01
CA ASP A 37 8.14 4.05 -10.69
C ASP A 37 6.63 4.28 -10.37
N PHE A 38 5.83 3.26 -10.08
CA PHE A 38 4.38 3.36 -9.91
C PHE A 38 3.89 3.47 -8.46
N GLY A 39 4.79 3.59 -7.48
CA GLY A 39 4.44 3.92 -6.09
C GLY A 39 3.78 2.80 -5.28
N ILE A 40 4.01 1.53 -5.62
CA ILE A 40 3.73 0.39 -4.73
C ILE A 40 5.06 -0.19 -4.26
N ASP A 41 5.30 -0.16 -2.96
CA ASP A 41 6.56 -0.63 -2.39
C ASP A 41 6.49 -2.13 -2.04
N THR A 42 5.30 -2.66 -1.75
CA THR A 42 5.16 -4.01 -1.20
C THR A 42 3.80 -4.62 -1.50
N HIS A 43 3.76 -5.94 -1.69
CA HIS A 43 2.56 -6.76 -1.58
C HIS A 43 2.51 -7.54 -0.26
N VAL A 44 1.35 -7.57 0.37
CA VAL A 44 1.09 -8.36 1.59
C VAL A 44 0.04 -9.41 1.33
N GLU A 45 0.35 -10.67 1.63
CA GLU A 45 -0.57 -11.79 1.52
C GLU A 45 -1.21 -12.11 2.86
N VAL A 46 -2.54 -12.12 2.87
CA VAL A 46 -3.33 -12.43 4.06
C VAL A 46 -3.21 -13.91 4.38
N ILE A 47 -2.75 -14.20 5.60
CA ILE A 47 -2.81 -15.52 6.21
C ILE A 47 -4.03 -15.57 7.13
N HIS A 48 -4.82 -16.63 7.02
CA HIS A 48 -5.94 -16.86 7.91
C HIS A 48 -5.93 -18.30 8.41
N GLN A 49 -6.00 -18.48 9.74
CA GLN A 49 -5.91 -19.80 10.38
C GLN A 49 -4.68 -20.59 9.91
N ASN A 50 -3.54 -19.90 9.81
CA ASN A 50 -2.26 -20.46 9.33
C ASN A 50 -2.28 -20.96 7.88
N VAL A 51 -3.24 -20.52 7.07
CA VAL A 51 -3.36 -20.86 5.64
C VAL A 51 -3.23 -19.59 4.79
N ALA A 52 -2.38 -19.65 3.78
CA ALA A 52 -2.26 -18.60 2.77
C ALA A 52 -3.57 -18.49 1.96
N THR A 53 -4.18 -17.32 1.98
CA THR A 53 -5.51 -17.14 1.37
C THR A 53 -5.45 -16.76 -0.11
N GLY A 54 -4.27 -16.43 -0.65
CA GLY A 54 -4.11 -15.87 -1.99
C GLY A 54 -4.67 -14.45 -2.14
N ARG A 55 -5.20 -13.83 -1.07
CA ARG A 55 -5.69 -12.45 -1.08
C ARG A 55 -4.56 -11.51 -0.74
N LEU A 56 -4.34 -10.52 -1.60
CA LEU A 56 -3.25 -9.57 -1.49
C LEU A 56 -3.74 -8.15 -1.21
N LEU A 57 -2.89 -7.39 -0.53
CA LEU A 57 -2.94 -5.93 -0.40
C LEU A 57 -1.68 -5.34 -1.03
N ALA A 58 -1.78 -4.14 -1.57
CA ALA A 58 -0.62 -3.36 -2.00
C ALA A 58 -0.36 -2.23 -0.99
N LEU A 59 0.90 -2.02 -0.63
CA LEU A 59 1.31 -0.98 0.31
C LEU A 59 2.12 0.10 -0.41
N GLN A 60 1.82 1.36 -0.13
CA GLN A 60 2.73 2.48 -0.32
C GLN A 60 3.17 2.95 1.07
N ILE A 61 4.47 2.89 1.32
CA ILE A 61 5.12 3.15 2.60
C ILE A 61 5.84 4.51 2.54
N LYS A 62 5.53 5.38 3.50
CA LYS A 62 6.14 6.69 3.65
C LYS A 62 6.72 6.81 5.06
N GLY A 63 8.04 6.97 5.14
CA GLY A 63 8.78 7.09 6.38
C GLY A 63 9.21 8.50 6.70
N GLY A 64 9.08 8.90 7.96
CA GLY A 64 9.68 10.13 8.49
C GLY A 64 8.68 11.10 9.12
N GLU A 65 9.19 11.94 10.01
CA GLU A 65 8.40 12.87 10.82
C GLU A 65 7.61 13.90 9.99
N SER A 66 8.11 14.24 8.79
CA SER A 66 7.43 15.19 7.89
C SER A 66 6.04 14.73 7.46
N TRP A 67 5.78 13.41 7.45
CA TRP A 67 4.45 12.86 7.13
C TRP A 67 3.43 13.07 8.26
N PHE A 68 3.89 13.50 9.44
CA PHE A 68 3.07 13.75 10.63
C PHE A 68 2.91 15.27 10.91
N ALA A 69 3.38 16.12 9.99
CA ALA A 69 3.36 17.58 10.17
C ALA A 69 1.94 18.17 10.15
N GLU A 70 1.03 17.59 9.36
CA GLU A 70 -0.38 18.03 9.27
C GLU A 70 -1.25 17.29 10.29
N ASN A 71 -0.96 17.51 11.56
CA ASN A 71 -1.70 16.94 12.67
C ASN A 71 -3.09 17.59 12.82
N VAL A 72 -4.12 16.75 12.97
CA VAL A 72 -5.48 17.14 13.32
C VAL A 72 -6.01 16.23 14.43
N ALA A 73 -7.15 16.60 15.02
CA ALA A 73 -7.80 15.75 16.01
C ALA A 73 -8.05 14.34 15.44
N GLY A 74 -7.38 13.34 16.01
CA GLY A 74 -7.53 11.93 15.65
C GLY A 74 -6.62 11.40 14.53
N GLY A 75 -5.68 12.19 13.98
CA GLY A 75 -4.73 11.67 12.98
C GLY A 75 -3.99 12.74 12.18
N TRP A 76 -3.57 12.37 10.97
CA TRP A 76 -2.76 13.24 10.09
C TRP A 76 -3.27 13.25 8.66
N TRP A 77 -3.24 14.42 8.01
CA TRP A 77 -3.55 14.51 6.59
C TRP A 77 -2.36 14.07 5.74
N PHE A 78 -2.57 13.03 4.94
CA PHE A 78 -1.67 12.63 3.88
C PHE A 78 -2.14 13.22 2.55
N ARG A 79 -1.30 14.02 1.89
CA ARG A 79 -1.62 14.62 0.58
C ARG A 79 -1.25 13.67 -0.56
N LEU A 80 -2.17 13.50 -1.50
CA LEU A 80 -2.00 12.65 -2.68
C LEU A 80 -1.90 13.50 -3.93
N ASP A 81 -1.06 13.06 -4.86
CA ASP A 81 -1.14 13.53 -6.24
C ASP A 81 -2.35 12.90 -6.94
N PRO A 82 -3.09 13.64 -7.81
CA PRO A 82 -4.19 13.08 -8.59
C PRO A 82 -3.83 11.82 -9.38
N SER A 83 -2.62 11.73 -9.94
CA SER A 83 -2.15 10.56 -10.69
C SER A 83 -1.99 9.32 -9.80
N HIS A 84 -1.42 9.48 -8.60
CA HIS A 84 -1.33 8.41 -7.61
C HIS A 84 -2.70 7.96 -7.13
N TYR A 85 -3.62 8.90 -6.85
CA TYR A 85 -4.98 8.54 -6.45
C TYR A 85 -5.69 7.73 -7.52
N ASP A 86 -5.65 8.18 -8.78
CA ASP A 86 -6.28 7.49 -9.91
C ASP A 86 -5.64 6.12 -10.16
N TYR A 87 -4.31 6.01 -10.07
CA TYR A 87 -3.61 4.74 -10.16
C TYR A 87 -3.98 3.78 -9.01
N TRP A 88 -3.97 4.25 -7.75
CA TRP A 88 -4.22 3.42 -6.56
C TRP A 88 -5.66 2.95 -6.45
N THR A 89 -6.64 3.80 -6.77
CA THR A 89 -8.07 3.43 -6.74
C THR A 89 -8.45 2.45 -7.85
N ARG A 90 -7.77 2.52 -9.00
CA ARG A 90 -7.92 1.55 -10.10
C ARG A 90 -6.99 0.35 -10.00
N HIS A 91 -6.13 0.29 -8.97
CA HIS A 91 -5.16 -0.77 -8.81
C HIS A 91 -5.84 -2.14 -8.61
N SER A 92 -5.17 -3.18 -9.09
CA SER A 92 -5.65 -4.56 -9.04
C SER A 92 -5.69 -5.14 -7.62
N LEU A 93 -4.98 -4.51 -6.68
CA LEU A 93 -5.00 -4.82 -5.27
C LEU A 93 -5.51 -3.60 -4.51
N PRO A 94 -6.29 -3.77 -3.42
CA PRO A 94 -6.57 -2.67 -2.52
C PRO A 94 -5.26 -2.04 -2.03
N VAL A 95 -5.12 -0.73 -2.22
CA VAL A 95 -3.93 0.02 -1.82
C VAL A 95 -4.12 0.59 -0.43
N VAL A 96 -3.11 0.40 0.40
CA VAL A 96 -3.01 0.94 1.75
C VAL A 96 -1.81 1.89 1.81
N VAL A 97 -2.03 3.10 2.29
CA VAL A 97 -0.93 4.01 2.64
C VAL A 97 -0.48 3.67 4.06
N ILE A 98 0.83 3.54 4.25
CA ILE A 98 1.49 3.35 5.54
C ILE A 98 2.35 4.58 5.85
N LEU A 99 2.14 5.17 7.02
CA LEU A 99 3.00 6.22 7.57
C LEU A 99 3.82 5.65 8.72
N TYR A 100 5.14 5.63 8.60
CA TYR A 100 6.05 5.20 9.66
C TYR A 100 6.60 6.41 10.43
N ASP A 101 6.33 6.47 11.72
CA ASP A 101 6.87 7.48 12.63
C ASP A 101 8.16 6.96 13.30
N PRO A 102 9.34 7.51 12.96
CA PRO A 102 10.61 7.06 13.54
C PRO A 102 10.74 7.37 15.05
N ARG A 103 9.94 8.29 15.60
CA ARG A 103 9.99 8.67 17.02
C ARG A 103 9.31 7.64 17.91
N THR A 104 8.22 7.05 17.43
CA THR A 104 7.44 6.04 18.15
C THR A 104 7.70 4.63 17.64
N GLN A 105 8.41 4.49 16.51
CA GLN A 105 8.64 3.24 15.78
C GLN A 105 7.33 2.52 15.38
N ARG A 106 6.25 3.28 15.16
CA ARG A 106 4.94 2.75 14.78
C ARG A 106 4.62 3.01 13.32
N CYS A 107 3.89 2.09 12.73
CA CYS A 107 3.29 2.23 11.41
C CYS A 107 1.79 2.51 11.56
N HIS A 108 1.31 3.60 10.98
CA HIS A 108 -0.11 3.93 10.90
C HIS A 108 -0.62 3.72 9.48
N TRP A 109 -1.89 3.32 9.32
CA TRP A 109 -2.40 2.90 8.01
C TRP A 109 -3.77 3.49 7.66
N GLN A 110 -4.02 3.62 6.36
CA GLN A 110 -5.34 3.92 5.83
C GLN A 110 -5.52 3.36 4.42
N LEU A 111 -6.72 2.83 4.14
CA LEU A 111 -7.09 2.37 2.80
C LEU A 111 -7.31 3.56 1.87
N VAL A 112 -6.85 3.45 0.63
CA VAL A 112 -7.14 4.46 -0.41
C VAL A 112 -8.42 4.07 -1.14
N THR A 113 -9.50 4.83 -0.90
CA THR A 113 -10.82 4.61 -1.51
C THR A 113 -11.50 5.95 -1.76
N ASP A 114 -12.57 5.95 -2.56
CA ASP A 114 -13.39 7.16 -2.80
C ASP A 114 -14.07 7.69 -1.53
N VAL A 115 -14.19 6.87 -0.48
CA VAL A 115 -14.78 7.24 0.80
C VAL A 115 -13.75 7.85 1.75
N THR A 116 -12.51 7.41 1.68
CA THR A 116 -11.44 7.84 2.59
C THR A 116 -10.65 9.05 2.06
N VAL A 117 -10.68 9.29 0.75
CA VAL A 117 -10.03 10.42 0.11
C VAL A 117 -10.99 11.61 -0.02
N GLU A 118 -10.55 12.75 0.49
CA GLU A 118 -11.25 14.02 0.38
C GLU A 118 -10.64 14.91 -0.71
N ARG A 119 -11.51 15.56 -1.47
CA ARG A 119 -11.13 16.62 -2.41
C ARG A 119 -11.30 17.98 -1.77
N GLY A 120 -10.20 18.71 -1.64
CA GLY A 120 -10.19 20.07 -1.12
C GLY A 120 -10.72 21.10 -2.13
N PRO A 121 -11.03 22.33 -1.69
CA PRO A 121 -11.63 23.38 -2.53
C PRO A 121 -10.78 23.78 -3.75
N ARG A 122 -9.45 23.62 -3.65
CA ARG A 122 -8.48 23.92 -4.72
C ARG A 122 -8.11 22.70 -5.57
N GLY A 123 -8.90 21.62 -5.48
CA GLY A 123 -8.70 20.39 -6.25
C GLY A 123 -7.65 19.42 -5.69
N GLY A 124 -6.92 19.79 -4.62
CA GLY A 124 -5.97 18.90 -3.95
C GLY A 124 -6.66 17.72 -3.27
N LEU A 125 -5.99 16.56 -3.25
CA LEU A 125 -6.50 15.34 -2.65
C LEU A 125 -5.78 15.08 -1.33
N LYS A 126 -6.54 14.66 -0.31
CA LYS A 126 -6.01 14.32 1.01
C LYS A 126 -6.73 13.10 1.59
N LEU A 127 -6.01 12.34 2.39
CA LEU A 127 -6.47 11.15 3.09
C LEU A 127 -6.18 11.33 4.57
N LEU A 128 -7.18 11.15 5.44
CA LEU A 128 -6.93 11.15 6.87
C LEU A 128 -6.37 9.79 7.26
N VAL A 129 -5.15 9.76 7.79
CA VAL A 129 -4.56 8.57 8.41
C VAL A 129 -4.83 8.67 9.92
N PRO A 130 -5.76 7.86 10.48
CA PRO A 130 -6.12 7.95 11.88
C PRO A 130 -4.96 7.50 12.77
N GLU A 131 -4.77 8.18 13.89
CA GLU A 131 -3.79 7.78 14.92
C GLU A 131 -4.12 6.38 15.47
N SER A 132 -5.41 6.06 15.60
CA SER A 132 -5.89 4.75 16.07
C SER A 132 -5.62 3.61 15.08
N ASN A 133 -5.35 3.89 13.80
CA ASN A 133 -5.07 2.87 12.81
C ASN A 133 -3.60 2.46 12.88
N VAL A 134 -3.19 1.86 13.99
CA VAL A 134 -1.86 1.25 14.13
C VAL A 134 -1.84 -0.07 13.35
N LEU A 135 -0.74 -0.34 12.65
CA LEU A 135 -0.53 -1.60 11.94
C LEU A 135 -0.10 -2.68 12.93
N ASP A 136 -1.04 -3.09 13.76
CA ASP A 136 -0.87 -4.17 14.74
C ASP A 136 -2.04 -5.16 14.63
N ALA A 137 -2.15 -6.10 15.57
CA ALA A 137 -3.22 -7.10 15.59
C ALA A 137 -4.64 -6.51 15.41
N SER A 138 -4.90 -5.27 15.85
CA SER A 138 -6.19 -4.58 15.69
C SER A 138 -6.55 -4.28 14.22
N ALA A 139 -5.56 -4.14 13.34
CA ALA A 139 -5.75 -3.87 11.92
C ALA A 139 -6.28 -5.08 11.13
N THR A 140 -6.03 -6.31 11.65
CA THR A 140 -6.26 -7.58 10.96
C THR A 140 -7.65 -7.69 10.33
N THR A 141 -8.70 -7.38 11.11
CA THR A 141 -10.08 -7.54 10.65
C THR A 141 -10.42 -6.61 9.49
N ALA A 142 -10.02 -5.33 9.60
CA ALA A 142 -10.32 -4.33 8.60
C ALA A 142 -9.54 -4.58 7.30
N LEU A 143 -8.23 -4.83 7.41
CA LEU A 143 -7.37 -5.09 6.26
C LEU A 143 -7.73 -6.41 5.53
N ARG A 144 -8.10 -7.46 6.28
CA ARG A 144 -8.58 -8.72 5.68
C ARG A 144 -9.91 -8.55 4.95
N ARG A 145 -10.82 -7.73 5.49
CA ARG A 145 -12.07 -7.40 4.81
C ARG A 145 -11.78 -6.66 3.51
N ALA A 146 -10.84 -5.72 3.52
CA ALA A 146 -10.43 -4.99 2.31
C ALA A 146 -9.83 -5.91 1.24
N SER A 147 -8.98 -6.87 1.61
CA SER A 147 -8.40 -7.85 0.67
C SER A 147 -9.43 -8.81 0.07
N SER A 148 -10.61 -8.93 0.69
CA SER A 148 -11.68 -9.85 0.30
C SER A 148 -12.73 -9.25 -0.65
N GLY A 149 -12.47 -8.08 -1.25
CA GLY A 149 -13.40 -7.38 -2.15
C GLY A 149 -14.06 -8.28 -3.22
N ALA A 150 -15.21 -7.84 -3.76
CA ALA A 150 -16.10 -8.65 -4.59
C ALA A 150 -15.36 -9.60 -5.56
N PRO A 151 -15.67 -10.92 -5.57
CA PRO A 151 -14.91 -11.93 -6.33
C PRO A 151 -14.70 -11.62 -7.81
N TYR A 152 -15.65 -10.90 -8.42
CA TYR A 152 -15.56 -10.43 -9.80
C TYR A 152 -14.46 -9.37 -9.99
N ALA A 153 -14.36 -8.41 -9.07
CA ALA A 153 -13.29 -7.43 -9.09
C ALA A 153 -11.94 -8.12 -8.94
N LEU A 154 -11.79 -9.08 -8.01
CA LEU A 154 -10.54 -9.84 -7.85
C LEU A 154 -10.14 -10.60 -9.13
N ARG A 155 -11.09 -11.27 -9.82
CA ARG A 155 -10.82 -11.97 -11.09
C ARG A 155 -10.45 -11.01 -12.23
N LEU A 156 -11.18 -9.91 -12.38
CA LEU A 156 -10.86 -8.88 -13.39
C LEU A 156 -9.47 -8.27 -13.15
N ARG A 157 -9.13 -8.07 -11.88
CA ARG A 157 -7.86 -7.51 -11.43
C ARG A 157 -6.69 -8.48 -11.61
N GLN A 158 -6.89 -9.78 -11.39
CA GLN A 158 -5.92 -10.83 -11.74
C GLN A 158 -5.65 -10.85 -13.25
N LEU A 159 -6.68 -10.71 -14.08
CA LEU A 159 -6.54 -10.59 -15.54
C LEU A 159 -5.76 -9.33 -15.95
N GLN A 160 -5.93 -8.21 -15.24
CA GLN A 160 -5.15 -6.99 -15.49
C GLN A 160 -3.67 -7.16 -15.15
N LEU A 161 -3.32 -7.81 -14.02
CA LEU A 161 -1.93 -8.12 -13.68
C LEU A 161 -1.28 -9.09 -14.66
N ALA A 162 -2.06 -10.01 -15.22
CA ALA A 162 -1.59 -10.92 -16.26
C ALA A 162 -1.48 -10.25 -17.64
N LYS A 163 -2.02 -9.03 -17.84
CA LYS A 163 -2.10 -8.38 -19.15
C LYS A 163 -0.75 -8.20 -19.85
N PRO A 164 0.33 -7.73 -19.18
CA PRO A 164 1.64 -7.61 -19.84
C PRO A 164 2.14 -8.97 -20.34
N TRP A 165 1.98 -10.02 -19.54
CA TRP A 165 2.34 -11.39 -19.91
C TRP A 165 1.49 -11.94 -21.06
N MET A 166 0.18 -11.67 -21.07
CA MET A 166 -0.72 -12.06 -22.16
C MET A 166 -0.39 -11.32 -23.47
N GLN A 167 0.03 -10.06 -23.41
CA GLN A 167 0.48 -9.30 -24.59
C GLN A 167 1.80 -9.85 -25.13
N LEU A 168 2.75 -10.19 -24.26
CA LEU A 168 4.00 -10.85 -24.63
C LEU A 168 3.76 -12.21 -25.32
N LEU A 169 2.86 -13.03 -24.77
CA LEU A 169 2.48 -14.31 -25.39
C LEU A 169 1.77 -14.11 -26.75
N GLY A 170 0.90 -13.11 -26.87
CA GLY A 170 0.20 -12.79 -28.12
C GLY A 170 1.13 -12.32 -29.25
N VAL A 171 2.19 -11.60 -28.92
CA VAL A 171 3.24 -11.18 -29.86
C VAL A 171 4.08 -12.38 -30.32
N LEU A 172 4.40 -13.32 -29.41
CA LEU A 172 5.16 -14.53 -29.75
C LEU A 172 4.37 -15.54 -30.61
N THR A 173 3.04 -15.47 -30.59
CA THR A 173 2.16 -16.29 -31.46
C THR A 173 1.83 -15.61 -32.80
N GLY A 174 2.28 -14.36 -33.02
CA GLY A 174 2.01 -13.57 -34.23
C GLY A 174 3.03 -13.74 -35.37
N ASP A 175 4.21 -14.34 -35.10
CA ASP A 175 5.28 -14.59 -36.09
C ASP A 175 5.28 -16.06 -36.58
N VAL A 176 4.10 -16.54 -36.96
CA VAL A 176 3.94 -17.71 -37.84
C VAL A 176 2.98 -17.33 -38.95
N GLY A 177 3.50 -16.52 -39.88
CA GLY A 177 2.87 -16.13 -41.14
C GLY A 177 3.93 -15.81 -42.17
#